data_AF-A0A484DLG4-F1
#
_entry.id   AF-A0A484DLG4-F1
#
_cell.length_a   1.000
_cell.length_b   1.000
_cell.length_c   1.000
_cell.angle_alpha   90.00
_cell.angle_beta   90.00
_cell.angle_gamma   90.00
#
_symmetry.space_group_name_H-M   'P 1'
#
loop_
_entity.id
_entity.type
_entity.pdbx_description
1 polymer ?
#
loop_
_entity_poly.entity_id
_entity_poly.type
_entity_poly.pdbx_seq_one_letter_code
_entity_poly.pdbx_strand_id
1 'polypeptide(L)'
;MNDFVDSTPLYAAFGVEGDNLKPFGSSGHFIEGKKKTNCMGGACTFSFQKATMLMLAGIVVLHITTIILLLVAAIDNAWWISDTVSTDLWGRWELTNSAWHITNLKNYPEEYLQTVQATSVLACVFAILALFVFVAQLFTLPKGQRFTFTGILQLIACLCIMIAASIYTAELHTNETVGGYGHSYVLAWISFVLTFILAITYLILRKKSE
;
A
#
# COMPACT_ATOMS: atom_id res chain seq x y z
N MET A 1 5.99 69.85 0.84
CA MET A 1 5.11 68.67 0.70
C MET A 1 6.01 67.53 0.22
N ASN A 2 6.96 67.12 1.06
CA ASN A 2 6.79 66.12 2.14
C ASN A 2 6.49 64.76 1.51
N ASP A 3 7.16 63.64 1.76
CA ASP A 3 8.35 63.26 2.53
C ASP A 3 8.60 61.80 2.09
N PHE A 4 9.84 61.36 1.90
CA PHE A 4 10.24 60.03 2.41
C PHE A 4 11.76 59.97 2.63
N VAL A 5 12.09 60.13 3.91
CA VAL A 5 13.35 59.93 4.61
C VAL A 5 13.56 58.42 4.82
N ASP A 6 14.67 57.86 4.32
CA ASP A 6 15.84 57.34 5.06
C ASP A 6 15.57 56.36 6.22
N SER A 7 16.26 55.22 6.17
CA SER A 7 16.83 54.50 7.32
C SER A 7 17.88 53.49 6.82
N THR A 8 19.13 53.96 6.71
CA THR A 8 20.39 53.35 7.20
C THR A 8 20.29 52.05 8.03
N PRO A 9 21.31 51.15 8.06
CA PRO A 9 22.68 51.44 8.53
C PRO A 9 23.82 50.71 7.77
N LEU A 10 25.12 50.88 8.01
CA LEU A 10 26.01 51.91 8.59
C LEU A 10 27.40 51.21 8.68
N TYR A 11 28.45 51.83 8.12
CA TYR A 11 29.92 51.63 8.27
C TYR A 11 30.54 50.22 8.02
N ALA A 12 31.46 50.04 7.06
CA ALA A 12 32.83 50.60 6.93
C ALA A 12 33.85 49.99 7.91
N ALA A 13 34.89 49.35 7.35
CA ALA A 13 36.19 49.18 8.01
C ALA A 13 37.25 48.65 7.01
N PHE A 14 38.18 49.54 6.62
CA PHE A 14 39.50 49.33 6.01
C PHE A 14 39.55 48.70 4.59
N GLY A 15 40.22 49.25 3.58
CA GLY A 15 41.18 50.35 3.49
C GLY A 15 42.23 50.01 2.43
N VAL A 16 42.39 50.89 1.42
CA VAL A 16 43.65 51.25 0.72
C VAL A 16 44.29 50.13 -0.16
N GLU A 17 44.30 50.16 -1.50
CA GLU A 17 44.94 51.03 -2.51
C GLU A 17 46.10 50.28 -3.21
N GLY A 18 46.27 50.50 -4.52
CA GLY A 18 47.56 50.28 -5.19
C GLY A 18 47.63 49.19 -6.27
N ASP A 19 47.30 49.60 -7.49
CA ASP A 19 48.04 49.42 -8.76
C ASP A 19 48.84 48.14 -9.12
N ASN A 20 48.45 47.61 -10.29
CA ASN A 20 49.28 47.19 -11.43
C ASN A 20 50.73 46.76 -11.18
N LEU A 21 51.05 45.49 -11.49
CA LEU A 21 52.30 45.07 -12.16
C LEU A 21 52.21 43.61 -12.67
N LYS A 22 52.17 43.43 -14.00
CA LYS A 22 52.81 42.31 -14.73
C LYS A 22 54.15 42.88 -15.28
N PRO A 23 55.22 42.11 -15.61
CA PRO A 23 55.15 40.84 -16.36
C PRO A 23 56.32 39.83 -16.18
N PHE A 24 56.28 38.78 -17.01
CA PHE A 24 57.37 37.91 -17.53
C PHE A 24 57.87 36.69 -16.74
N GLY A 25 57.49 35.50 -17.26
CA GLY A 25 58.43 34.43 -17.63
C GLY A 25 58.66 33.29 -16.64
N SER A 26 58.15 32.09 -16.94
CA SER A 26 58.98 30.90 -17.23
C SER A 26 58.12 29.63 -17.34
N SER A 27 58.50 28.80 -18.30
CA SER A 27 57.93 27.52 -18.68
C SER A 27 57.64 26.57 -17.52
N GLY A 28 56.43 26.01 -17.51
CA GLY A 28 56.03 24.90 -16.66
C GLY A 28 54.91 24.14 -17.34
N HIS A 29 55.29 23.16 -18.15
CA HIS A 29 54.39 22.19 -18.76
C HIS A 29 53.70 21.38 -17.64
N PHE A 30 52.46 21.72 -17.29
CA PHE A 30 51.60 20.90 -16.46
C PHE A 30 50.21 20.82 -17.10
N ILE A 31 50.01 19.78 -17.90
CA ILE A 31 48.69 19.32 -18.29
C ILE A 31 48.06 18.75 -17.02
N GLU A 32 47.30 19.57 -16.30
CA GLU A 32 46.45 19.10 -15.22
C GLU A 32 45.32 18.29 -15.87
N GLY A 33 45.52 16.98 -15.87
CA GLY A 33 44.57 16.02 -16.37
C GLY A 33 43.21 16.27 -15.72
N LYS A 34 42.21 16.55 -16.57
CA LYS A 34 40.83 16.19 -16.28
C LYS A 34 40.83 14.72 -15.85
N LYS A 35 40.84 14.48 -14.54
CA LYS A 35 40.46 13.20 -13.98
C LYS A 35 38.94 13.08 -14.16
N LYS A 36 38.53 12.82 -15.41
CA LYS A 36 37.30 12.11 -15.70
C LYS A 36 37.48 10.76 -15.00
N THR A 37 37.03 10.65 -13.76
CA THR A 37 36.67 9.37 -13.16
C THR A 37 35.46 8.86 -13.93
N ASN A 38 35.76 8.33 -15.11
CA ASN A 38 34.86 7.59 -15.96
C ASN A 38 35.06 6.12 -15.62
N CYS A 39 34.44 5.68 -14.51
CA CYS A 39 34.27 4.25 -14.24
C CYS A 39 32.86 4.01 -13.68
N MET A 40 32.06 3.30 -14.50
CA MET A 40 31.02 2.35 -14.08
C MET A 40 29.64 2.88 -13.63
N GLY A 41 29.12 3.92 -14.29
CA GLY A 41 27.75 4.42 -14.07
C GLY A 41 26.61 3.68 -14.79
N GLY A 42 26.89 2.73 -15.68
CA GLY A 42 25.87 2.10 -16.55
C GLY A 42 25.34 0.74 -16.07
N ALA A 43 26.22 -0.16 -15.61
CA ALA A 43 25.81 -1.50 -15.22
C ALA A 43 25.10 -1.55 -13.84
N CYS A 44 25.58 -0.73 -12.89
CA CYS A 44 25.01 -0.66 -11.54
C CYS A 44 23.62 0.02 -11.53
N THR A 45 23.45 1.09 -12.32
CA THR A 45 22.15 1.77 -12.49
C THR A 45 21.17 0.92 -13.29
N PHE A 46 21.62 0.18 -14.32
CA PHE A 46 20.78 -0.75 -15.08
C PHE A 46 20.34 -1.96 -14.25
N SER A 47 21.22 -2.49 -13.39
CA SER A 47 20.87 -3.59 -12.46
C SER A 47 19.88 -3.13 -11.38
N PHE A 48 20.07 -1.92 -10.83
CA PHE A 48 19.18 -1.35 -9.81
C PHE A 48 17.81 -0.91 -10.39
N GLN A 49 17.80 -0.38 -11.61
CA GLN A 49 16.57 0.02 -12.31
C GLN A 49 15.72 -1.19 -12.73
N LYS A 50 16.35 -2.30 -13.14
CA LYS A 50 15.64 -3.57 -13.37
C LYS A 50 15.00 -4.13 -12.10
N ALA A 51 15.71 -4.11 -10.98
CA ALA A 51 15.18 -4.60 -9.70
C ALA A 51 13.97 -3.79 -9.20
N THR A 52 13.97 -2.47 -9.45
CA THR A 52 12.87 -1.57 -9.01
C THR A 52 11.60 -1.79 -9.82
N MET A 53 11.71 -2.05 -11.13
CA MET A 53 10.56 -2.36 -11.99
C MET A 53 9.94 -3.72 -11.66
N LEU A 54 10.77 -4.71 -11.34
CA LEU A 54 10.29 -6.03 -10.90
C LEU A 54 9.57 -5.95 -9.55
N MET A 55 10.10 -5.18 -8.60
CA MET A 55 9.44 -4.96 -7.30
C MET A 55 8.07 -4.31 -7.48
N LEU A 56 7.98 -3.26 -8.30
CA LEU A 56 6.72 -2.54 -8.54
C LEU A 56 5.67 -3.42 -9.22
N ALA A 57 6.08 -4.19 -10.23
CA ALA A 57 5.21 -5.17 -10.88
C ALA A 57 4.73 -6.25 -9.89
N GLY A 58 5.62 -6.73 -9.01
CA GLY A 58 5.27 -7.68 -7.95
C GLY A 58 4.21 -7.14 -7.00
N ILE A 59 4.27 -5.86 -6.62
CA ILE A 59 3.27 -5.22 -5.75
C ILE A 59 1.91 -5.15 -6.45
N VAL A 60 1.87 -4.83 -7.75
CA VAL A 60 0.61 -4.82 -8.52
C VAL A 60 -0.02 -6.20 -8.56
N VAL A 61 0.76 -7.23 -8.90
CA VAL A 61 0.29 -8.61 -8.95
C VAL A 61 -0.22 -9.03 -7.57
N LEU A 62 0.54 -8.76 -6.51
CA LEU A 62 0.16 -9.05 -5.13
C LEU A 62 -1.14 -8.34 -4.73
N HIS A 63 -1.35 -7.10 -5.17
CA HIS A 63 -2.58 -6.36 -4.93
C HIS A 63 -3.78 -7.01 -5.63
N ILE A 64 -3.62 -7.37 -6.90
CA ILE A 64 -4.68 -8.06 -7.67
C ILE A 64 -5.00 -9.42 -7.02
N THR A 65 -4.00 -10.20 -6.64
CA THR A 65 -4.19 -11.46 -5.92
C THR A 65 -4.97 -11.23 -4.63
N THR A 66 -4.62 -10.21 -3.84
CA THR A 66 -5.33 -9.86 -2.61
C THR A 66 -6.80 -9.52 -2.86
N ILE A 67 -7.11 -8.76 -3.93
CA ILE A 67 -8.50 -8.45 -4.30
C ILE A 67 -9.28 -9.73 -4.65
N ILE A 68 -8.67 -10.63 -5.43
CA ILE A 68 -9.30 -11.90 -5.81
C ILE A 68 -9.59 -12.73 -4.54
N LEU A 69 -8.62 -12.83 -3.63
CA LEU A 69 -8.81 -13.57 -2.38
C LEU A 69 -9.90 -12.97 -1.48
N LEU A 70 -9.99 -11.62 -1.40
CA LEU A 70 -11.06 -10.94 -0.69
C LEU A 70 -12.44 -11.20 -1.31
N LEU A 71 -12.54 -11.20 -2.64
CA LEU A 71 -13.80 -11.50 -3.33
C LEU A 71 -14.22 -12.96 -3.17
N VAL A 72 -13.27 -13.90 -3.29
CA VAL A 72 -13.54 -15.33 -3.06
C VAL A 72 -13.97 -15.54 -1.61
N ALA A 73 -13.26 -14.94 -0.65
CA ALA A 73 -13.67 -14.97 0.75
C ALA A 73 -15.08 -14.39 0.93
N ALA A 74 -15.45 -13.28 0.29
CA ALA A 74 -16.77 -12.68 0.50
C ALA A 74 -17.95 -13.43 -0.18
N ILE A 75 -17.71 -14.19 -1.25
CA ILE A 75 -18.78 -14.78 -2.09
C ILE A 75 -18.95 -16.27 -1.85
N ASP A 76 -17.87 -16.99 -1.56
CA ASP A 76 -17.88 -18.46 -1.55
C ASP A 76 -18.55 -19.04 -0.28
N ASN A 77 -19.26 -20.16 -0.44
CA ASN A 77 -20.11 -20.79 0.60
C ASN A 77 -19.38 -21.74 1.52
N ALA A 78 -18.14 -21.40 1.82
CA ALA A 78 -17.20 -22.20 2.59
C ALA A 78 -16.56 -21.41 3.75
N TRP A 79 -17.35 -20.59 4.47
CA TRP A 79 -16.89 -20.00 5.74
C TRP A 79 -16.96 -21.02 6.88
N TRP A 80 -18.07 -21.76 6.95
CA TRP A 80 -18.25 -22.88 7.87
C TRP A 80 -18.82 -24.07 7.12
N ILE A 81 -18.21 -25.24 7.30
CA ILE A 81 -18.57 -26.47 6.60
C ILE A 81 -18.76 -27.59 7.62
N SER A 82 -19.80 -28.39 7.40
CA SER A 82 -20.12 -29.64 8.08
C SER A 82 -20.62 -30.64 7.04
N ASP A 83 -20.80 -31.91 7.40
CA ASP A 83 -21.18 -32.98 6.46
C ASP A 83 -22.51 -32.71 5.74
N THR A 84 -23.40 -31.94 6.39
CA THR A 84 -24.75 -31.63 5.88
C THR A 84 -25.03 -30.14 5.77
N VAL A 85 -24.07 -29.27 6.10
CA VAL A 85 -24.28 -27.82 6.16
C VAL A 85 -23.07 -27.08 5.60
N SER A 86 -23.30 -26.09 4.75
CA SER A 86 -22.28 -25.16 4.27
C SER A 86 -22.79 -23.73 4.45
N THR A 87 -21.99 -22.83 4.99
CA THR A 87 -22.41 -21.45 5.28
C THR A 87 -21.46 -20.46 4.61
N ASP A 88 -22.01 -19.52 3.83
CA ASP A 88 -21.32 -18.29 3.40
C ASP A 88 -21.68 -17.13 4.35
N LEU A 89 -21.21 -15.94 4.01
CA LEU A 89 -21.52 -14.69 4.67
C LEU A 89 -22.99 -14.23 4.47
N TRP A 90 -23.70 -14.74 3.46
CA TRP A 90 -25.02 -14.29 3.01
C TRP A 90 -26.15 -15.27 3.34
N GLY A 91 -25.85 -16.55 3.48
CA GLY A 91 -26.80 -17.66 3.42
C GLY A 91 -26.20 -18.95 3.96
N ARG A 92 -27.10 -19.84 4.39
CA ARG A 92 -26.77 -21.17 4.88
C ARG A 92 -27.36 -22.19 3.91
N TRP A 93 -26.56 -23.18 3.55
CA TRP A 93 -26.92 -24.25 2.65
C TRP A 93 -27.03 -25.53 3.47
N GLU A 94 -28.21 -26.15 3.46
CA GLU A 94 -28.47 -27.38 4.20
C GLU A 94 -28.81 -28.50 3.23
N LEU A 95 -28.14 -29.64 3.40
CA LEU A 95 -28.39 -30.84 2.62
C LEU A 95 -29.56 -31.60 3.25
N THR A 96 -30.73 -31.55 2.60
CA THR A 96 -31.93 -32.26 3.04
C THR A 96 -32.40 -33.17 1.90
N ASN A 97 -32.65 -34.45 2.18
CA ASN A 97 -33.12 -35.43 1.18
C ASN A 97 -32.26 -35.48 -0.11
N SER A 98 -30.93 -35.36 0.00
CA SER A 98 -29.98 -35.33 -1.13
C SER A 98 -30.10 -34.10 -2.05
N ALA A 99 -30.79 -33.05 -1.61
CA ALA A 99 -30.88 -31.76 -2.30
C ALA A 99 -30.35 -30.64 -1.38
N TRP A 100 -29.64 -29.69 -1.97
CA TRP A 100 -29.15 -28.50 -1.26
C TRP A 100 -30.24 -27.43 -1.22
N HIS A 101 -30.64 -27.03 -0.02
CA HIS A 101 -31.61 -25.98 0.22
C HIS A 101 -30.94 -24.78 0.87
N ILE A 102 -31.19 -23.59 0.32
CA ILE A 102 -30.73 -22.35 0.92
C ILE A 102 -31.72 -21.90 2.00
N THR A 103 -31.21 -21.67 3.20
CA THR A 103 -31.93 -21.13 4.35
C THR A 103 -31.29 -19.81 4.77
N ASN A 104 -32.09 -18.92 5.34
CA ASN A 104 -31.59 -17.66 5.89
C ASN A 104 -30.85 -17.92 7.21
N LEU A 105 -29.87 -17.07 7.54
CA LEU A 105 -29.14 -17.12 8.82
C LEU A 105 -30.01 -16.61 10.00
N LYS A 106 -31.21 -17.18 10.19
CA LYS A 106 -32.12 -16.80 11.29
C LYS A 106 -31.62 -17.20 12.68
N ASN A 107 -30.68 -18.13 12.75
CA ASN A 107 -30.13 -18.63 14.02
C ASN A 107 -28.99 -17.76 14.56
N TYR A 108 -28.54 -16.76 13.80
CA TYR A 108 -27.46 -15.86 14.20
C TYR A 108 -28.01 -14.47 14.60
N PRO A 109 -27.39 -13.78 15.57
CA PRO A 109 -27.75 -12.42 15.90
C PRO A 109 -27.60 -11.51 14.67
N GLU A 110 -28.69 -10.84 14.26
CA GLU A 110 -28.70 -10.05 13.02
C GLU A 110 -27.61 -8.97 13.00
N GLU A 111 -27.31 -8.37 14.15
CA GLU A 111 -26.30 -7.31 14.30
C GLU A 111 -24.88 -7.78 13.99
N TYR A 112 -24.53 -9.00 14.42
CA TYR A 112 -23.23 -9.62 14.15
C TYR A 112 -23.08 -9.84 12.64
N LEU A 113 -24.10 -10.44 12.02
CA LEU A 113 -24.02 -10.85 10.63
C LEU A 113 -23.94 -9.64 9.70
N GLN A 114 -24.76 -8.61 9.98
CA GLN A 114 -24.73 -7.35 9.25
C GLN A 114 -23.36 -6.68 9.36
N THR A 115 -22.72 -6.74 10.53
CA THR A 115 -21.37 -6.17 10.73
C THR A 115 -20.34 -6.90 9.88
N VAL A 116 -20.31 -8.24 9.88
CA VAL A 116 -19.37 -9.03 9.06
C VAL A 116 -19.63 -8.80 7.57
N GLN A 117 -20.89 -8.74 7.14
CA GLN A 117 -21.30 -8.44 5.76
C GLN A 117 -20.80 -7.06 5.32
N ALA A 118 -21.15 -6.02 6.08
CA ALA A 118 -20.79 -4.64 5.78
C ALA A 118 -19.27 -4.45 5.73
N THR A 119 -18.55 -4.98 6.71
CA THR A 119 -17.08 -4.87 6.78
C THR A 119 -16.38 -5.65 5.68
N SER A 120 -16.89 -6.83 5.28
CA SER A 120 -16.32 -7.60 4.16
C SER A 120 -16.50 -6.90 2.81
N VAL A 121 -17.67 -6.32 2.55
CA VAL A 121 -17.92 -5.52 1.34
C VAL A 121 -17.03 -4.27 1.35
N LEU A 122 -16.93 -3.59 2.49
CA LEU A 122 -16.12 -2.39 2.63
C LEU A 122 -14.63 -2.68 2.41
N ALA A 123 -14.13 -3.84 2.86
CA ALA A 123 -12.77 -4.31 2.58
C ALA A 123 -12.52 -4.46 1.07
N CYS A 124 -13.45 -5.08 0.35
CA CYS A 124 -13.36 -5.26 -1.10
C CYS A 124 -13.35 -3.91 -1.84
N VAL A 125 -14.27 -3.00 -1.47
CA VAL A 125 -14.37 -1.66 -2.07
C VAL A 125 -13.08 -0.87 -1.86
N PHE A 126 -12.56 -0.81 -0.63
CA PHE A 126 -11.34 -0.05 -0.35
C PHE A 126 -10.10 -0.64 -1.01
N ALA A 127 -9.98 -1.97 -1.11
CA ALA A 127 -8.90 -2.62 -1.84
C ALA A 127 -8.95 -2.27 -3.35
N ILE A 128 -10.14 -2.33 -3.96
CA ILE A 128 -10.32 -1.95 -5.37
C ILE A 128 -9.98 -0.46 -5.61
N LEU A 129 -10.46 0.44 -4.73
CA LEU A 129 -10.15 1.86 -4.80
C LEU A 129 -8.65 2.11 -4.62
N ALA A 130 -7.99 1.40 -3.70
CA ALA A 130 -6.55 1.48 -3.50
C ALA A 130 -5.78 1.11 -4.77
N LEU A 131 -6.19 0.04 -5.48
CA LEU A 131 -5.61 -0.34 -6.77
C LEU A 131 -5.79 0.75 -7.83
N PHE A 132 -7.00 1.30 -7.98
CA PHE A 132 -7.25 2.38 -8.95
C PHE A 132 -6.39 3.61 -8.68
N VAL A 133 -6.34 4.04 -7.42
CA VAL A 133 -5.49 5.15 -6.98
C VAL A 133 -4.01 4.85 -7.27
N PHE A 134 -3.57 3.62 -6.99
CA PHE A 134 -2.20 3.20 -7.24
C PHE A 134 -1.84 3.29 -8.72
N VAL A 135 -2.71 2.80 -9.60
CA VAL A 135 -2.54 2.87 -11.06
C VAL A 135 -2.56 4.32 -11.55
N ALA A 136 -3.47 5.16 -11.05
CA ALA A 136 -3.50 6.58 -11.38
C ALA A 136 -2.18 7.28 -10.96
N GLN A 137 -1.66 6.98 -9.77
CA GLN A 137 -0.37 7.53 -9.31
C GLN A 137 0.82 7.06 -10.16
N LEU A 138 0.72 5.88 -10.79
CA LEU A 138 1.74 5.35 -11.69
C LEU A 138 1.87 6.18 -12.99
N PHE A 139 0.74 6.64 -13.53
CA PHE A 139 0.70 7.39 -14.79
C PHE A 139 0.77 8.91 -14.61
N THR A 140 0.23 9.46 -13.52
CA THR A 140 0.01 10.90 -13.38
C THR A 140 1.16 11.68 -12.73
N LEU A 141 1.99 11.07 -11.88
CA LEU A 141 2.90 11.87 -11.05
C LEU A 141 4.32 12.08 -11.63
N PRO A 142 4.86 13.32 -11.61
CA PRO A 142 6.29 13.61 -11.49
C PRO A 142 6.81 13.19 -10.10
N LYS A 143 8.12 12.94 -9.95
CA LYS A 143 8.74 12.41 -8.72
C LYS A 143 8.44 13.34 -7.50
N GLY A 144 7.72 12.88 -6.47
CA GLY A 144 7.75 13.58 -5.17
C GLY A 144 6.62 13.37 -4.13
N GLN A 145 5.44 12.84 -4.47
CA GLN A 145 4.30 12.73 -3.51
C GLN A 145 3.56 11.38 -3.62
N ARG A 146 4.29 10.29 -3.88
CA ARG A 146 3.69 9.03 -4.32
C ARG A 146 3.36 8.11 -3.13
N PHE A 147 2.16 7.51 -3.13
CA PHE A 147 1.74 6.31 -2.35
C PHE A 147 1.11 6.42 -0.96
N THR A 148 1.04 7.59 -0.30
CA THR A 148 0.38 7.68 1.02
C THR A 148 -1.11 7.34 0.97
N PHE A 149 -1.82 7.87 -0.03
CA PHE A 149 -3.28 7.69 -0.11
C PHE A 149 -3.66 6.24 -0.39
N THR A 150 -2.94 5.55 -1.30
CA THR A 150 -3.10 4.11 -1.53
C THR A 150 -2.83 3.31 -0.26
N GLY A 151 -1.75 3.62 0.46
CA GLY A 151 -1.41 2.93 1.70
C GLY A 151 -2.49 3.06 2.78
N ILE A 152 -3.08 4.25 2.93
CA ILE A 152 -4.19 4.49 3.87
C ILE A 152 -5.43 3.70 3.47
N LEU A 153 -5.85 3.74 2.21
CA LEU A 153 -7.00 2.96 1.73
C LEU A 153 -6.77 1.46 1.95
N GLN A 154 -5.55 0.98 1.70
CA GLN A 154 -5.17 -0.40 1.94
C GLN A 154 -5.18 -0.77 3.43
N LEU A 155 -4.76 0.12 4.32
CA LEU A 155 -4.87 -0.08 5.77
C LEU A 155 -6.34 -0.16 6.22
N ILE A 156 -7.22 0.68 5.68
CA ILE A 156 -8.65 0.62 6.01
C ILE A 156 -9.23 -0.72 5.54
N ALA A 157 -8.91 -1.17 4.31
CA ALA A 157 -9.32 -2.49 3.83
C ALA A 157 -8.83 -3.62 4.74
N CYS A 158 -7.57 -3.54 5.20
CA CYS A 158 -6.96 -4.48 6.14
C CYS A 158 -7.71 -4.54 7.48
N LEU A 159 -8.10 -3.39 8.04
CA LEU A 159 -8.87 -3.33 9.28
C LEU A 159 -10.27 -3.93 9.09
N CYS A 160 -10.94 -3.62 7.97
CA CYS A 160 -12.26 -4.15 7.67
C CYS A 160 -12.29 -5.68 7.60
N ILE A 161 -11.35 -6.31 6.88
CA ILE A 161 -11.32 -7.79 6.78
C ILE A 161 -10.90 -8.44 8.11
N MET A 162 -10.01 -7.82 8.88
CA MET A 162 -9.64 -8.30 10.22
C MET A 162 -10.86 -8.30 11.16
N ILE A 163 -11.66 -7.23 11.14
CA ILE A 163 -12.89 -7.13 11.94
C ILE A 163 -13.89 -8.23 11.53
N ALA A 164 -14.13 -8.40 10.23
CA ALA A 164 -15.01 -9.45 9.70
C ALA A 164 -14.60 -10.85 10.20
N ALA A 165 -13.32 -11.22 10.03
CA ALA A 165 -12.80 -12.52 10.43
C ALA A 165 -12.82 -12.71 11.96
N SER A 166 -12.48 -11.67 12.72
CA SER A 166 -12.43 -11.75 14.19
C SER A 166 -13.82 -11.91 14.80
N ILE A 167 -14.78 -11.12 14.34
CA ILE A 167 -16.18 -11.22 14.80
C ILE A 167 -16.75 -12.59 14.44
N TYR A 168 -16.52 -13.08 13.21
CA TYR A 168 -16.94 -14.41 12.80
C TYR A 168 -16.35 -15.52 13.69
N THR A 169 -15.09 -15.39 14.08
CA THR A 169 -14.41 -16.35 14.98
C THR A 169 -14.99 -16.35 16.38
N ALA A 170 -15.33 -15.17 16.91
CA ALA A 170 -15.83 -15.00 18.26
C ALA A 170 -17.23 -15.62 18.44
N GLU A 171 -18.12 -15.42 17.47
CA GLU A 171 -19.50 -15.94 17.54
C GLU A 171 -19.58 -17.45 17.32
N LEU A 172 -18.73 -18.01 16.47
CA LEU A 172 -18.75 -19.43 16.11
C LEU A 172 -18.37 -20.37 17.26
N HIS A 173 -17.63 -19.88 18.26
CA HIS A 173 -17.28 -20.67 19.45
C HIS A 173 -18.44 -20.83 20.46
N THR A 174 -19.60 -20.21 20.23
CA THR A 174 -20.67 -20.17 21.24
C THR A 174 -21.78 -21.20 21.04
N ASN A 175 -22.07 -21.67 19.81
CA ASN A 175 -23.32 -22.40 19.55
C ASN A 175 -23.25 -23.61 18.61
N GLU A 176 -22.18 -23.84 17.85
CA GLU A 176 -22.13 -24.92 16.84
C GLU A 176 -21.00 -25.92 17.16
N THR A 177 -21.37 -27.10 17.67
CA THR A 177 -20.41 -28.14 18.10
C THR A 177 -20.00 -29.10 16.99
N VAL A 178 -20.66 -29.05 15.82
CA VAL A 178 -20.49 -30.00 14.71
C VAL A 178 -20.22 -29.25 13.40
N GLY A 179 -18.94 -29.08 13.06
CA GLY A 179 -18.47 -28.44 11.83
C GLY A 179 -17.07 -27.85 12.02
N GLY A 180 -16.54 -27.23 10.97
CA GLY A 180 -15.23 -26.60 11.00
C GLY A 180 -15.12 -25.40 10.06
N TYR A 181 -14.08 -24.60 10.28
CA TYR A 181 -13.75 -23.47 9.40
C TYR A 181 -13.45 -23.96 7.99
N GLY A 182 -14.17 -23.42 7.01
CA GLY A 182 -13.97 -23.74 5.60
C GLY A 182 -12.87 -22.90 4.95
N HIS A 183 -12.66 -23.14 3.65
CA HIS A 183 -11.59 -22.47 2.91
C HIS A 183 -11.79 -20.95 2.81
N SER A 184 -13.01 -20.44 2.65
CA SER A 184 -13.28 -19.00 2.53
C SER A 184 -12.84 -18.23 3.77
N TYR A 185 -13.03 -18.83 4.96
CA TYR A 185 -12.55 -18.24 6.23
C TYR A 185 -11.02 -18.20 6.30
N VAL A 186 -10.34 -19.27 5.87
CA VAL A 186 -8.87 -19.29 5.80
C VAL A 186 -8.36 -18.25 4.80
N LEU A 187 -9.04 -18.10 3.65
CA LEU A 187 -8.71 -17.08 2.66
C LEU A 187 -8.90 -15.65 3.21
N ALA A 188 -9.85 -15.41 4.11
CA ALA A 188 -10.02 -14.11 4.77
C ALA A 188 -8.80 -13.75 5.63
N TRP A 189 -8.26 -14.70 6.41
CA TRP A 189 -7.03 -14.48 7.19
C TRP A 189 -5.78 -14.33 6.32
N ILE A 190 -5.66 -15.11 5.24
CA ILE A 190 -4.58 -14.93 4.27
C ILE A 190 -4.69 -13.53 3.64
N SER A 191 -5.88 -13.11 3.25
CA SER A 191 -6.14 -11.78 2.71
C SER A 191 -5.78 -10.68 3.71
N PHE A 192 -6.07 -10.86 5.00
CA PHE A 192 -5.61 -9.95 6.06
C PHE A 192 -4.08 -9.80 6.06
N VAL A 193 -3.33 -10.90 6.07
CA VAL A 193 -1.86 -10.83 6.07
C VAL A 193 -1.33 -10.15 4.80
N LEU A 194 -1.88 -10.49 3.63
CA LEU A 194 -1.47 -9.88 2.36
C LEU A 194 -1.81 -8.39 2.28
N THR A 195 -3.03 -7.99 2.70
CA THR A 195 -3.44 -6.58 2.77
C THR A 195 -2.55 -5.78 3.72
N PHE A 196 -2.16 -6.36 4.87
CA PHE A 196 -1.25 -5.73 5.82
C PHE A 196 0.16 -5.53 5.24
N ILE A 197 0.73 -6.56 4.61
CA ILE A 197 2.04 -6.47 3.95
C ILE A 197 2.00 -5.42 2.83
N LEU A 198 0.94 -5.40 2.02
CA LEU A 198 0.74 -4.39 0.97
C LEU A 198 0.67 -2.97 1.55
N ALA A 199 -0.10 -2.78 2.62
CA ALA A 199 -0.24 -1.49 3.28
C ALA A 199 1.12 -0.98 3.80
N ILE A 200 1.87 -1.82 4.52
CA ILE A 200 3.23 -1.49 4.97
C ILE A 200 4.13 -1.16 3.78
N THR A 201 4.09 -1.97 2.73
CA THR A 201 4.92 -1.76 1.54
C THR A 201 4.63 -0.41 0.88
N TYR A 202 3.36 -0.03 0.76
CA TYR A 202 2.97 1.28 0.24
C TYR A 202 3.47 2.44 1.12
N LEU A 203 3.45 2.28 2.43
CA LEU A 203 3.97 3.29 3.36
C LEU A 203 5.51 3.37 3.36
N ILE A 204 6.22 2.24 3.25
CA ILE A 204 7.70 2.21 3.21
C ILE A 204 8.23 2.80 1.91
N LEU A 205 7.59 2.50 0.77
CA LEU A 205 7.99 3.04 -0.53
C LEU A 205 7.95 4.57 -0.55
N ARG A 206 7.04 5.19 0.22
CA ARG A 206 7.04 6.64 0.44
C ARG A 206 8.30 7.10 1.16
N LYS A 207 8.64 6.49 2.30
CA LYS A 207 9.78 6.90 3.15
C LYS A 207 11.12 6.86 2.42
N LYS A 208 11.29 5.98 1.44
CA LYS A 208 12.52 5.94 0.61
C LYS A 208 12.56 6.99 -0.51
N SER A 209 11.46 7.68 -0.77
CA SER A 209 11.37 8.69 -1.83
C SER A 209 11.54 10.14 -1.33
N GLU A 210 11.59 10.33 -0.01
CA GLU A 210 12.06 11.55 0.68
C GLU A 210 13.57 11.44 0.94
#